data_AF-A0A1I7T2P5-F1
#
_entry.id   AF-A0A1I7T2P5-F1
#
_cell.length_a   1.000
_cell.length_b   1.000
_cell.length_c   1.000
_cell.angle_alpha   90.00
_cell.angle_beta   90.00
_cell.angle_gamma   90.00
#
_symmetry.space_group_name_H-M   'P 1'
#
loop_
_entity.id
_entity.type
_entity.pdbx_description
1 polymer ?
#
loop_
_entity_poly.entity_id
_entity_poly.type
_entity_poly.pdbx_seq_one_letter_code
_entity_poly.pdbx_strand_id
1 'polypeptide(L)'
;MSVMTLNWTISENRFIVLNEITKWGEKEEEIELESSDESSDEETDEFRFHSYPFFMSRRSQLKQFSWSEEHDMWTFLLKEIHDPFTGIIEKNRVKAKGLRIWEKYRDESGVDRSATSLMKRFRRPGFSLPVNFSVDDQIKLHYALGIPLHDSLLNQVLEHAVVDLDESSCIVRYKDLRQGGLNLPQLVSYQIRNQDVPIEEPPEKKACLMVDEVPHAVKMETGYSEEVLESLVANEEVDATTYLESLVTKFQSTK
;
A
#
# COMPACT_ATOMS: atom_id res chain seq x y z
N MET A 1 23.19 -49.48 15.19
CA MET A 1 22.73 -48.90 13.91
C MET A 1 21.32 -48.38 14.18
N SER A 2 21.15 -47.06 14.25
CA SER A 2 19.86 -46.43 14.59
C SER A 2 19.30 -45.82 13.31
N VAL A 3 18.11 -46.25 12.90
CA VAL A 3 17.45 -45.79 11.68
C VAL A 3 16.39 -44.77 12.12
N MET A 4 16.61 -43.49 11.82
CA MET A 4 15.61 -42.45 12.05
C MET A 4 14.79 -42.27 10.77
N THR A 5 13.52 -42.67 10.82
CA THR A 5 12.50 -42.29 9.83
C THR A 5 11.94 -40.92 10.18
N LEU A 6 12.17 -39.94 9.31
CA LEU A 6 11.54 -38.62 9.37
C LEU A 6 10.26 -38.63 8.53
N ASN A 7 9.11 -38.55 9.20
CA ASN A 7 7.84 -38.27 8.54
C ASN A 7 7.70 -36.77 8.32
N TRP A 8 7.52 -36.36 7.07
CA TRP A 8 7.18 -34.99 6.69
C TRP A 8 5.70 -34.95 6.29
N THR A 9 4.89 -34.17 6.99
CA THR A 9 3.55 -33.78 6.55
C THR A 9 3.64 -32.43 5.85
N ILE A 10 3.29 -32.40 4.56
CA ILE A 10 3.12 -31.18 3.78
C ILE A 10 1.84 -30.51 4.26
N SER A 11 1.96 -29.33 4.89
CA SER A 11 0.85 -28.42 5.15
C SER A 11 1.00 -27.23 4.22
N GLU A 12 0.01 -27.06 3.35
CA GLU A 12 -0.05 -26.05 2.31
C GLU A 12 -0.09 -24.61 2.90
N ASN A 13 0.69 -23.73 2.29
CA ASN A 13 0.63 -22.26 2.37
C ASN A 13 0.85 -21.59 3.73
N ARG A 14 2.06 -21.75 4.28
CA ARG A 14 2.69 -20.70 5.10
C ARG A 14 3.90 -20.14 4.37
N PHE A 15 3.76 -18.93 3.81
CA PHE A 15 4.90 -18.09 3.49
C PHE A 15 5.58 -17.70 4.81
N ILE A 16 6.71 -18.35 5.10
CA ILE A 16 7.64 -17.88 6.12
C ILE A 16 8.48 -16.79 5.43
N VAL A 17 8.26 -15.53 5.81
CA VAL A 17 9.18 -14.44 5.46
C VAL A 17 10.44 -14.65 6.31
N LEU A 18 11.45 -15.27 5.72
CA LEU A 18 12.81 -15.26 6.25
C LEU A 18 13.40 -13.86 5.99
N ASN A 19 13.33 -12.98 6.98
CA ASN A 19 14.16 -11.78 6.97
C ASN A 19 15.56 -12.17 7.46
N GLU A 20 16.46 -12.41 6.50
CA GLU A 20 17.89 -12.46 6.75
C GLU A 20 18.37 -11.11 7.27
N ILE A 21 18.82 -11.10 8.52
CA ILE A 21 19.48 -9.97 9.16
C ILE A 21 20.86 -9.82 8.49
N THR A 22 20.95 -8.96 7.47
CA THR A 22 22.25 -8.50 6.99
C THR A 22 22.87 -7.63 8.07
N LYS A 23 23.88 -8.20 8.71
CA LYS A 23 24.77 -7.60 9.70
C LYS A 23 25.67 -6.59 8.98
N TRP A 24 25.32 -5.30 9.05
CA TRP A 24 26.17 -4.22 8.55
C TRP A 24 27.31 -3.99 9.55
N GLY A 25 28.53 -4.31 9.12
CA GLY A 25 29.75 -4.02 9.87
C GLY A 25 30.05 -2.53 9.82
N GLU A 26 30.22 -1.95 11.01
CA GLU A 26 30.86 -0.65 11.21
C GLU A 26 32.29 -0.73 10.65
N LYS A 27 32.55 0.10 9.63
CA LYS A 27 33.91 0.41 9.18
C LYS A 27 34.13 1.89 9.49
N GLU A 28 34.83 2.14 10.58
CA GLU A 28 35.42 3.43 10.88
C GLU A 28 36.43 3.76 9.78
N GLU A 29 36.19 4.84 9.05
CA GLU A 29 37.13 5.39 8.09
C GLU A 29 37.65 6.70 8.67
N GLU A 30 38.87 6.63 9.23
CA GLU A 30 39.70 7.78 9.56
C GLU A 30 39.94 8.57 8.28
N ILE A 31 39.47 9.82 8.24
CA ILE A 31 39.81 10.76 7.18
C ILE A 31 40.89 11.67 7.74
N GLU A 32 42.12 11.43 7.29
CA GLU A 32 43.29 12.25 7.53
C GLU A 32 43.09 13.64 6.91
N LEU A 33 43.39 14.66 7.71
CA LEU A 33 43.43 16.07 7.32
C LEU A 33 44.75 16.33 6.58
N GLU A 34 44.72 16.37 5.25
CA GLU A 34 45.77 17.02 4.46
C GLU A 34 45.37 18.46 4.15
N SER A 35 46.03 19.37 4.85
CA SER A 35 46.12 20.80 4.53
C SER A 35 46.97 21.00 3.29
N SER A 36 46.43 21.66 2.26
CA SER A 36 47.21 22.26 1.20
C SER A 36 46.78 23.71 1.01
N ASP A 37 47.54 24.59 1.64
CA ASP A 37 47.76 25.95 1.20
C ASP A 37 48.47 25.90 -0.16
N GLU A 38 47.92 26.52 -1.21
CA GLU A 38 48.72 27.32 -2.16
C GLU A 38 47.81 28.34 -2.89
N SER A 39 48.32 29.56 -2.90
CA SER A 39 47.83 30.79 -3.49
C SER A 39 47.81 30.79 -5.02
N SER A 40 46.87 31.52 -5.62
CA SER A 40 47.17 32.36 -6.79
C SER A 40 46.09 33.42 -6.98
N ASP A 41 46.52 34.66 -6.83
CA ASP A 41 45.88 35.88 -7.28
C ASP A 41 45.76 35.88 -8.82
N GLU A 42 44.65 36.39 -9.37
CA GLU A 42 44.67 37.38 -10.47
C GLU A 42 43.26 37.86 -10.84
N GLU A 43 43.07 39.17 -10.59
CA GLU A 43 42.42 40.21 -11.38
C GLU A 43 41.06 40.04 -12.08
N THR A 44 40.13 40.86 -11.57
CA THR A 44 39.25 41.81 -12.29
C THR A 44 38.12 41.27 -13.17
N ASP A 45 36.89 41.46 -12.68
CA ASP A 45 35.90 42.20 -13.45
C ASP A 45 34.88 42.87 -12.51
N GLU A 46 35.03 44.19 -12.27
CA GLU A 46 34.21 45.13 -13.04
C GLU A 46 32.69 45.19 -12.80
N PHE A 47 32.06 44.22 -12.12
CA PHE A 47 30.61 44.18 -12.02
C PHE A 47 30.13 45.12 -10.91
N ARG A 48 29.93 46.36 -11.32
CA ARG A 48 29.22 47.44 -10.61
C ARG A 48 27.79 46.99 -10.29
N PHE A 49 27.64 46.12 -9.29
CA PHE A 49 26.35 45.81 -8.68
C PHE A 49 25.84 47.09 -8.03
N HIS A 50 24.99 47.80 -8.78
CA HIS A 50 24.14 48.82 -8.23
C HIS A 50 23.40 48.20 -7.05
N SER A 51 23.68 48.79 -5.88
CA SER A 51 22.93 48.69 -4.65
C SER A 51 21.44 48.46 -4.95
N TYR A 52 20.99 47.22 -4.79
CA TYR A 52 19.57 46.90 -4.62
C TYR A 52 19.30 46.84 -3.12
N PRO A 53 18.84 47.93 -2.50
CA PRO A 53 18.45 47.94 -1.10
C PRO A 53 17.03 47.36 -0.96
N PHE A 54 16.75 46.12 -1.38
CA PHE A 54 15.40 45.57 -1.18
C PHE A 54 15.20 44.06 -1.31
N PHE A 55 16.08 43.16 -0.86
CA PHE A 55 15.61 41.75 -0.71
C PHE A 55 16.39 40.87 0.28
N MET A 56 16.85 41.43 1.39
CA MET A 56 17.27 40.62 2.52
C MET A 56 16.85 41.31 3.81
N SER A 57 15.71 40.87 4.36
CA SER A 57 15.52 40.62 5.80
C SER A 57 14.03 40.55 6.14
N ARG A 58 13.35 39.52 5.63
CA ARG A 58 12.30 38.84 6.39
C ARG A 58 12.63 37.36 6.35
N ARG A 59 13.74 36.98 7.01
CA ARG A 59 13.77 35.67 7.68
C ARG A 59 12.71 35.79 8.77
N SER A 60 11.44 35.67 8.40
CA SER A 60 10.39 35.32 9.34
C SER A 60 10.94 34.07 10.01
N GLN A 61 11.19 34.16 11.31
CA GLN A 61 11.52 32.97 12.07
C GLN A 61 10.42 31.97 11.73
N LEU A 62 10.79 30.89 11.04
CA LEU A 62 9.83 29.90 10.60
C LEU A 62 9.22 29.36 11.89
N LYS A 63 8.01 29.84 12.20
CA LYS A 63 7.27 29.44 13.38
C LYS A 63 7.30 27.92 13.41
N GLN A 64 7.85 27.32 14.47
CA GLN A 64 7.89 25.87 14.57
C GLN A 64 6.46 25.33 14.48
N PHE A 65 6.29 24.15 13.89
CA PHE A 65 5.00 23.49 13.89
C PHE A 65 4.73 22.99 15.29
N SER A 66 3.59 23.38 15.84
CA SER A 66 3.09 22.81 17.09
C SER A 66 2.51 21.42 16.83
N TRP A 67 2.53 20.57 17.85
CA TRP A 67 1.94 19.24 17.77
C TRP A 67 0.45 19.28 17.38
N SER A 68 -0.29 20.30 17.84
CA SER A 68 -1.70 20.49 17.46
C SER A 68 -1.86 20.76 15.97
N GLU A 69 -1.01 21.61 15.38
CA GLU A 69 -1.05 21.87 13.94
C GLU A 69 -0.78 20.60 13.13
N GLU A 70 0.16 19.76 13.58
CA GLU A 70 0.44 18.48 12.92
C GLU A 70 -0.73 17.51 13.05
N HIS A 71 -1.35 17.45 14.22
CA HIS A 71 -2.54 16.65 14.44
C HIS A 71 -3.67 17.09 13.51
N ASP A 72 -3.91 18.39 13.38
CA ASP A 72 -4.93 18.94 12.49
C ASP A 72 -4.65 18.62 11.01
N MET A 73 -3.37 18.64 10.61
CA MET A 73 -2.96 18.20 9.27
C MET A 73 -3.29 16.72 9.02
N TRP A 74 -3.02 15.84 9.98
CA TRP A 74 -3.33 14.41 9.86
C TRP A 74 -4.83 14.14 9.87
N THR A 75 -5.58 14.81 10.73
CA THR A 75 -7.04 14.72 10.80
C THR A 75 -7.68 15.17 9.48
N PHE A 76 -7.16 16.24 8.88
CA PHE A 76 -7.61 16.66 7.55
C PHE A 76 -7.32 15.61 6.46
N LEU A 77 -6.12 15.01 6.45
CA LEU A 77 -5.81 13.94 5.50
C LEU A 77 -6.72 12.73 5.70
N LEU A 78 -7.00 12.33 6.94
CA LEU A 78 -7.91 11.23 7.25
C LEU A 78 -9.32 11.48 6.70
N LYS A 79 -9.82 12.71 6.81
CA LYS A 79 -11.10 13.12 6.20
C LYS A 79 -11.06 13.00 4.68
N GLU A 80 -9.96 13.42 4.06
CA GLU A 80 -9.87 13.50 2.61
C GLU A 80 -9.65 12.15 1.90
N ILE A 81 -9.05 11.15 2.58
CA ILE A 81 -8.83 9.84 1.97
C ILE A 81 -10.12 9.03 1.76
N HIS A 82 -11.21 9.41 2.43
CA HIS A 82 -12.51 8.78 2.24
C HIS A 82 -13.22 9.37 1.02
N ASP A 83 -13.86 8.51 0.24
CA ASP A 83 -14.78 8.96 -0.79
C ASP A 83 -16.05 9.57 -0.18
N PRO A 84 -16.47 10.80 -0.54
CA PRO A 84 -17.68 11.40 0.01
C PRO A 84 -18.97 10.70 -0.44
N PHE A 85 -18.94 9.95 -1.55
CA PHE A 85 -20.08 9.24 -2.12
C PHE A 85 -20.10 7.77 -1.73
N THR A 86 -18.96 7.07 -1.78
CA THR A 86 -18.91 5.62 -1.50
C THR A 86 -18.48 5.31 -0.06
N GLY A 87 -17.81 6.25 0.62
CA GLY A 87 -17.17 6.01 1.92
C GLY A 87 -15.97 5.06 1.87
N ILE A 88 -15.60 4.57 0.67
CA ILE A 88 -14.49 3.64 0.48
C ILE A 88 -13.18 4.43 0.44
N ILE A 89 -12.13 3.80 0.96
CA ILE A 89 -10.78 4.36 0.97
C ILE A 89 -10.03 3.86 -0.25
N GLU A 90 -9.65 4.80 -1.11
CA GLU A 90 -8.90 4.52 -2.32
C GLU A 90 -7.42 4.87 -2.15
N LYS A 91 -6.56 3.92 -2.48
CA LYS A 91 -5.10 4.14 -2.49
C LYS A 91 -4.76 5.24 -3.51
N ASN A 92 -3.91 6.19 -3.12
CA ASN A 92 -3.45 7.32 -3.94
C ASN A 92 -4.53 8.33 -4.38
N ARG A 93 -5.76 8.26 -3.85
CA ARG A 93 -6.78 9.30 -4.06
C ARG A 93 -6.25 10.68 -3.69
N VAL A 94 -5.60 10.76 -2.54
CA VAL A 94 -5.00 11.97 -2.01
C VAL A 94 -3.50 11.94 -2.26
N LYS A 95 -3.03 12.87 -3.09
CA LYS A 95 -1.60 13.10 -3.30
C LYS A 95 -1.08 14.02 -2.20
N ALA A 96 -0.85 13.50 -0.99
CA ALA A 96 -0.33 14.27 0.17
C ALA A 96 1.02 14.96 -0.11
N LYS A 97 1.80 14.46 -1.07
CA LYS A 97 3.03 15.12 -1.53
C LYS A 97 2.76 16.30 -2.48
N GLY A 98 1.57 16.45 -3.05
CA GLY A 98 1.21 17.52 -3.98
C GLY A 98 0.80 18.81 -3.27
N LEU A 99 0.89 19.96 -3.94
CA LEU A 99 0.57 21.26 -3.34
C LEU A 99 -0.94 21.48 -3.14
N ARG A 100 -1.77 20.98 -4.06
CA ARG A 100 -3.22 21.24 -4.11
C ARG A 100 -3.98 20.85 -2.84
N ILE A 101 -3.60 19.74 -2.22
CA ILE A 101 -4.23 19.26 -0.99
C ILE A 101 -3.95 20.20 0.19
N TRP A 102 -2.76 20.81 0.23
CA TRP A 102 -2.38 21.76 1.26
C TRP A 102 -2.95 23.15 1.04
N GLU A 103 -3.21 23.54 -0.22
CA GLU A 103 -3.99 24.73 -0.55
C GLU A 103 -5.42 24.56 -0.05
N LYS A 104 -6.04 23.40 -0.34
CA LYS A 104 -7.37 23.05 0.19
C LYS A 104 -7.40 23.10 1.72
N TYR A 105 -6.43 22.47 2.38
CA TYR A 105 -6.33 22.50 3.85
C TYR A 105 -6.24 23.93 4.37
N ARG A 106 -5.38 24.77 3.79
CA ARG A 106 -5.22 26.17 4.21
C ARG A 106 -6.53 26.93 4.07
N ASP A 107 -7.24 26.73 2.96
CA ASP A 107 -8.48 27.44 2.68
C ASP A 107 -9.63 26.98 3.61
N GLU A 108 -9.66 25.71 4.02
CA GLU A 108 -10.64 25.19 4.99
C GLU A 108 -10.33 25.54 6.45
N SER A 109 -9.04 25.50 6.83
CA SER A 109 -8.61 25.67 8.23
C SER A 109 -8.38 27.13 8.62
N GLY A 110 -8.21 28.03 7.65
CA GLY A 110 -7.89 29.44 7.90
C GLY A 110 -6.52 29.65 8.52
N VAL A 111 -5.61 28.67 8.42
CA VAL A 111 -4.27 28.74 9.02
C VAL A 111 -3.39 29.73 8.23
N ASP A 112 -2.71 30.64 8.92
CA ASP A 112 -1.82 31.67 8.33
C ASP A 112 -0.54 31.11 7.66
N ARG A 113 -0.39 29.79 7.58
CA ARG A 113 0.79 29.14 6.97
C ARG A 113 0.58 28.97 5.48
N SER A 114 1.65 29.14 4.72
CA SER A 114 1.61 28.82 3.29
C SER A 114 1.44 27.32 3.07
N ALA A 115 0.68 26.95 2.03
CA ALA A 115 0.54 25.55 1.59
C ALA A 115 1.89 24.89 1.32
N THR A 116 2.86 25.66 0.81
CA THR A 116 4.24 25.19 0.60
C THR A 116 4.95 24.84 1.91
N SER A 117 4.71 25.57 3.00
CA SER A 117 5.28 25.30 4.32
C SER A 117 4.68 24.02 4.92
N LEU A 118 3.36 23.86 4.82
CA LEU A 118 2.63 22.66 5.23
C LEU A 118 3.12 21.41 4.49
N MET A 119 3.21 21.48 3.16
CA MET A 119 3.75 20.41 2.33
C MET A 119 5.19 20.04 2.71
N LYS A 120 6.06 21.05 2.94
CA LYS A 120 7.44 20.81 3.37
C LYS A 120 7.49 20.14 4.74
N ARG A 121 6.57 20.49 5.66
CA ARG A 121 6.48 19.84 6.96
C ARG A 121 6.10 18.37 6.83
N PHE A 122 5.07 18.06 6.04
CA PHE A 122 4.63 16.68 5.79
C PHE A 122 5.76 15.79 5.24
N ARG A 123 6.61 16.32 4.36
CA ARG A 123 7.72 15.56 3.76
C ARG A 123 8.93 15.40 4.68
N ARG A 124 8.98 16.11 5.81
CA ARG A 124 10.16 16.13 6.66
C ARG A 124 10.26 14.82 7.45
N PRO A 125 11.48 14.23 7.58
CA PRO A 125 11.71 13.14 8.51
C PRO A 125 11.27 13.55 9.93
N GLY A 126 10.52 12.69 10.62
CA GLY A 126 9.94 12.98 11.93
C GLY A 126 8.52 13.55 11.90
N PHE A 127 7.92 13.74 10.72
CA PHE A 127 6.45 13.90 10.61
C PHE A 127 5.79 12.52 10.73
N SER A 128 5.74 11.99 11.95
CA SER A 128 5.12 10.70 12.25
C SER A 128 3.62 10.84 12.45
N LEU A 129 2.88 9.74 12.27
CA LEU A 129 1.48 9.71 12.66
C LEU A 129 1.34 9.96 14.17
N PRO A 130 0.33 10.71 14.62
CA PRO A 130 0.14 10.97 16.04
C PRO A 130 -0.32 9.70 16.74
N VAL A 131 0.24 9.42 17.91
CA VAL A 131 -0.08 8.24 18.72
C VAL A 131 -1.54 8.17 19.18
N ASN A 132 -2.27 9.29 19.09
CA ASN A 132 -3.68 9.39 19.52
C ASN A 132 -4.67 8.89 18.47
N PHE A 133 -4.22 8.52 17.26
CA PHE A 133 -5.10 7.91 16.27
C PHE A 133 -5.42 6.47 16.64
N SER A 134 -6.65 6.05 16.37
CA SER A 134 -7.02 4.64 16.46
C SER A 134 -6.15 3.80 15.52
N VAL A 135 -5.95 2.53 15.85
CA VAL A 135 -5.18 1.60 15.00
C VAL A 135 -5.75 1.58 13.59
N ASP A 136 -7.07 1.54 13.47
CA ASP A 136 -7.77 1.57 12.18
C ASP A 136 -7.43 2.83 11.39
N ASP A 137 -7.46 4.01 12.01
CA ASP A 137 -7.15 5.25 11.30
C ASP A 137 -5.69 5.35 10.88
N GLN A 138 -4.79 4.80 11.68
CA GLN A 138 -3.38 4.67 11.28
C GLN A 138 -3.26 3.76 10.05
N ILE A 139 -3.88 2.58 10.06
CA ILE A 139 -3.90 1.66 8.92
C ILE A 139 -4.49 2.32 7.67
N LYS A 140 -5.62 3.04 7.80
CA LYS A 140 -6.23 3.79 6.71
C LYS A 140 -5.28 4.81 6.10
N LEU A 141 -4.60 5.61 6.92
CA LEU A 141 -3.63 6.60 6.47
C LEU A 141 -2.41 5.96 5.80
N HIS A 142 -1.86 4.90 6.40
CA HIS A 142 -0.73 4.15 5.84
C HIS A 142 -1.06 3.57 4.45
N TYR A 143 -2.22 2.93 4.34
CA TYR A 143 -2.71 2.39 3.08
C TYR A 143 -2.96 3.47 2.03
N ALA A 144 -3.75 4.50 2.36
CA ALA A 144 -4.20 5.49 1.40
C ALA A 144 -3.06 6.38 0.87
N LEU A 145 -2.10 6.72 1.73
CA LEU A 145 -0.99 7.62 1.42
C LEU A 145 0.27 6.87 0.96
N GLY A 146 0.28 5.54 0.99
CA GLY A 146 1.45 4.73 0.64
C GLY A 146 2.63 4.99 1.56
N ILE A 147 2.37 5.04 2.87
CA ILE A 147 3.41 5.25 3.89
C ILE A 147 3.83 3.86 4.40
N PRO A 148 5.14 3.54 4.40
CA PRO A 148 5.64 2.28 4.95
C PRO A 148 5.14 2.07 6.38
N LEU A 149 4.70 0.85 6.68
CA LEU A 149 4.23 0.48 8.00
C LEU A 149 5.42 0.25 8.92
N HIS A 150 5.35 0.77 10.16
CA HIS A 150 6.39 0.51 11.16
C HIS A 150 6.19 -0.88 11.79
N ASP A 151 7.28 -1.60 12.05
CA ASP A 151 7.25 -2.99 12.56
C ASP A 151 6.41 -3.15 13.83
N SER A 152 6.45 -2.16 14.73
CA SER A 152 5.65 -2.18 15.96
C SER A 152 4.14 -2.17 15.69
N LEU A 153 3.69 -1.37 14.72
CA LEU A 153 2.28 -1.29 14.34
C LEU A 153 1.87 -2.53 13.54
N LEU A 154 2.75 -3.04 12.67
CA LEU A 154 2.52 -4.28 11.95
C LEU A 154 2.28 -5.45 12.90
N ASN A 155 3.16 -5.63 13.90
CA ASN A 155 3.04 -6.71 14.89
C ASN A 155 1.72 -6.65 15.67
N GLN A 156 1.31 -5.44 16.09
CA GLN A 156 0.04 -5.24 16.79
C GLN A 156 -1.17 -5.65 15.93
N VAL A 157 -1.09 -5.40 14.63
CA VAL A 157 -2.22 -5.57 13.72
C VAL A 157 -2.31 -7.00 13.18
N LEU A 158 -1.18 -7.69 13.03
CA LEU A 158 -1.14 -9.11 12.65
C LEU A 158 -1.80 -10.04 13.66
N GLU A 159 -2.02 -9.61 14.91
CA GLU A 159 -2.78 -10.37 15.90
C GLU A 159 -4.26 -10.55 15.50
N HIS A 160 -4.80 -9.65 14.68
CA HIS A 160 -6.23 -9.56 14.40
C HIS A 160 -6.58 -9.37 12.93
N ALA A 161 -5.59 -9.20 12.06
CA ALA A 161 -5.81 -8.90 10.66
C ALA A 161 -4.81 -9.64 9.75
N VAL A 162 -5.22 -9.84 8.51
CA VAL A 162 -4.35 -10.27 7.42
C VAL A 162 -3.88 -9.04 6.66
N VAL A 163 -2.56 -8.84 6.61
CA VAL A 163 -1.92 -7.67 5.99
C VAL A 163 -0.96 -8.16 4.91
N ASP A 164 -1.15 -7.69 3.67
CA ASP A 164 -0.18 -7.88 2.61
C ASP A 164 0.58 -6.57 2.38
N LEU A 165 1.91 -6.66 2.33
CA LEU A 165 2.81 -5.54 2.11
C LEU A 165 3.51 -5.68 0.75
N ASP A 166 3.91 -4.56 0.16
CA ASP A 166 4.83 -4.52 -0.98
C ASP A 166 6.31 -4.54 -0.55
N GLU A 167 7.21 -4.50 -1.53
CA GLU A 167 8.67 -4.45 -1.32
C GLU A 167 9.14 -3.23 -0.52
N SER A 168 8.32 -2.17 -0.43
CA SER A 168 8.58 -0.95 0.34
C SER A 168 7.86 -0.94 1.70
N SER A 169 7.40 -2.11 2.17
CA SER A 169 6.62 -2.27 3.40
C SER A 169 5.34 -1.42 3.45
N CYS A 170 4.78 -1.05 2.29
CA CYS A 170 3.51 -0.33 2.22
C CYS A 170 2.35 -1.31 2.09
N ILE A 171 1.21 -0.99 2.71
CA ILE A 171 0.04 -1.86 2.67
C ILE A 171 -0.51 -1.93 1.24
N VAL A 172 -0.66 -3.17 0.75
CA VAL A 172 -1.29 -3.49 -0.54
C VAL A 172 -2.71 -4.00 -0.32
N ARG A 173 -2.91 -4.80 0.73
CA ARG A 173 -4.22 -5.33 1.13
C ARG A 173 -4.30 -5.39 2.65
N TYR A 174 -5.47 -5.11 3.18
CA TYR A 174 -5.76 -5.21 4.60
C TYR A 174 -7.12 -5.86 4.82
N LYS A 175 -7.19 -6.87 5.69
CA LYS A 175 -8.46 -7.47 6.09
C LYS A 175 -8.46 -7.78 7.58
N ASP A 176 -9.22 -7.02 8.35
CA ASP A 176 -9.53 -7.33 9.74
C ASP A 176 -10.35 -8.64 9.82
N LEU A 177 -10.00 -9.50 10.78
CA LEU A 177 -10.68 -10.78 11.02
C LEU A 177 -11.89 -10.61 11.94
N ARG A 178 -12.04 -9.46 12.61
CA ARG A 178 -13.19 -9.14 13.45
C ARG A 178 -14.44 -8.91 12.57
N GLN A 179 -15.61 -9.29 13.07
CA GLN A 179 -16.87 -9.09 12.35
C GLN A 179 -17.13 -7.59 12.14
N GLY A 180 -17.35 -7.19 10.88
CA GLY A 180 -17.53 -5.78 10.52
C GLY A 180 -16.24 -4.94 10.60
N GLY A 181 -15.09 -5.59 10.73
CA GLY A 181 -13.79 -4.92 10.78
C GLY A 181 -13.39 -4.27 9.45
N LEU A 182 -12.31 -3.49 9.51
CA LEU A 182 -11.81 -2.72 8.37
C LEU A 182 -11.32 -3.65 7.24
N ASN A 183 -11.78 -3.40 6.01
CA ASN A 183 -11.36 -4.12 4.81
C ASN A 183 -10.88 -3.11 3.75
N LEU A 184 -9.60 -3.18 3.41
CA LEU A 184 -8.98 -2.38 2.36
C LEU A 184 -8.53 -3.33 1.24
N PRO A 185 -9.28 -3.38 0.11
CA PRO A 185 -8.99 -4.33 -0.95
C PRO A 185 -7.67 -4.00 -1.64
N GLN A 186 -7.05 -5.02 -2.24
CA GLN A 186 -5.98 -4.79 -3.20
C GLN A 186 -6.58 -4.12 -4.43
N LEU A 187 -6.33 -2.83 -4.61
CA LEU A 187 -6.74 -2.14 -5.82
C LEU A 187 -5.82 -2.62 -6.95
N VAL A 188 -6.40 -3.39 -7.87
CA VAL A 188 -5.76 -3.83 -9.12
C VAL A 188 -5.58 -2.62 -10.03
N SER A 189 -4.62 -1.77 -9.70
CA SER A 189 -4.14 -0.74 -10.61
C SER A 189 -2.65 -1.00 -10.79
N TYR A 190 -2.25 -1.29 -12.04
CA TYR A 190 -0.89 -1.59 -12.52
C TYR A 190 -0.41 -3.05 -12.48
N GLN A 191 -1.11 -3.95 -13.15
CA GLN A 191 -0.48 -5.05 -13.90
C GLN A 191 -1.06 -5.16 -15.32
N ILE A 192 -0.99 -4.08 -16.09
CA ILE A 192 -0.90 -4.19 -17.55
C ILE A 192 0.22 -3.26 -17.97
N ARG A 193 1.46 -3.73 -17.78
CA ARG A 193 2.66 -3.32 -18.49
C ARG A 193 3.77 -4.28 -18.10
N ASN A 194 4.13 -5.12 -19.06
CA ASN A 194 5.34 -5.96 -19.12
C ASN A 194 5.24 -7.36 -18.47
N GLN A 195 4.37 -8.20 -19.01
CA GLN A 195 4.72 -9.58 -19.31
C GLN A 195 4.17 -9.93 -20.69
N ASP A 196 4.75 -9.35 -21.74
CA ASP A 196 4.95 -10.12 -22.97
C ASP A 196 6.09 -11.10 -22.65
N VAL A 197 5.78 -12.14 -21.87
CA VAL A 197 6.58 -13.36 -21.87
C VAL A 197 6.07 -14.11 -23.09
N PRO A 198 6.88 -14.31 -24.15
CA PRO A 198 6.54 -15.25 -25.19
C PRO A 198 6.26 -16.58 -24.50
N ILE A 199 5.03 -17.08 -24.67
CA ILE A 199 4.73 -18.47 -24.37
C ILE A 199 5.66 -19.26 -25.27
N GLU A 200 6.79 -19.75 -24.74
CA GLU A 200 7.57 -20.75 -25.43
C GLU A 200 6.66 -21.97 -25.58
N GLU A 201 6.17 -22.16 -26.80
CA GLU A 201 5.47 -23.37 -27.19
C GLU A 201 6.36 -24.58 -26.86
N PRO A 202 5.80 -25.63 -26.24
CA PRO A 202 6.57 -26.81 -25.90
C PRO A 202 7.15 -27.43 -27.17
N PRO A 203 8.41 -27.91 -27.15
CA PRO A 203 9.09 -28.39 -28.35
C PRO A 203 8.32 -29.56 -28.96
N GLU A 204 7.77 -29.33 -30.15
CA GLU A 204 7.22 -30.36 -31.01
C GLU A 204 8.25 -31.47 -31.20
N LYS A 205 7.93 -32.65 -30.68
CA LYS A 205 8.69 -33.88 -30.93
C LYS A 205 8.54 -34.24 -32.41
N LYS A 206 9.47 -33.76 -33.24
CA LYS A 206 9.71 -34.32 -34.58
C LYS A 206 10.39 -35.68 -34.43
N ALA A 207 9.58 -36.73 -34.38
CA ALA A 207 10.02 -38.08 -34.72
C ALA A 207 9.41 -38.45 -36.08
N CYS A 208 10.22 -38.29 -37.13
CA CYS A 208 10.05 -39.04 -38.36
C CYS A 208 10.15 -40.53 -38.05
N LEU A 209 9.20 -41.35 -38.53
CA LEU A 209 9.47 -42.67 -39.13
C LEU A 209 8.17 -43.30 -39.66
N MET A 210 8.09 -43.29 -40.99
CA MET A 210 7.68 -44.35 -41.92
C MET A 210 6.39 -45.16 -41.66
N VAL A 211 5.57 -45.11 -42.71
CA VAL A 211 4.41 -45.93 -43.09
C VAL A 211 4.70 -47.43 -42.95
N ASP A 212 3.77 -48.20 -42.39
CA ASP A 212 3.01 -49.24 -43.12
C ASP A 212 2.06 -50.06 -42.23
N GLU A 213 0.88 -50.31 -42.80
CA GLU A 213 -0.08 -51.43 -42.59
C GLU A 213 -0.98 -51.53 -41.32
N VAL A 214 -2.25 -51.17 -41.58
CA VAL A 214 -3.55 -51.73 -41.10
C VAL A 214 -3.58 -53.27 -41.19
N PRO A 215 -4.47 -54.09 -40.54
CA PRO A 215 -5.67 -53.82 -39.71
C PRO A 215 -5.76 -54.62 -38.39
N HIS A 216 -6.61 -54.20 -37.44
CA HIS A 216 -7.80 -54.99 -37.04
C HIS A 216 -8.67 -54.28 -36.00
N ALA A 217 -9.96 -54.44 -36.20
CA ALA A 217 -11.03 -53.94 -35.36
C ALA A 217 -11.10 -54.71 -34.04
N VAL A 218 -11.18 -53.98 -32.93
CA VAL A 218 -11.82 -54.46 -31.70
C VAL A 218 -12.63 -53.30 -31.13
N LYS A 219 -13.95 -53.39 -31.29
CA LYS A 219 -14.93 -52.66 -30.48
C LYS A 219 -14.83 -53.19 -29.05
N MET A 220 -14.62 -52.33 -28.07
CA MET A 220 -15.03 -52.62 -26.70
C MET A 220 -15.82 -51.42 -26.16
N GLU A 221 -17.11 -51.70 -25.97
CA GLU A 221 -18.06 -50.93 -25.19
C GLU A 221 -17.71 -51.06 -23.71
N THR A 222 -17.49 -49.94 -23.03
CA THR A 222 -17.76 -49.73 -21.61
C THR A 222 -18.06 -48.23 -21.49
N GLY A 223 -19.29 -47.76 -21.29
CA GLY A 223 -20.23 -48.23 -20.28
C GLY A 223 -19.85 -47.62 -18.93
N TYR A 224 -19.94 -46.29 -18.79
CA TYR A 224 -20.03 -45.66 -17.48
C TYR A 224 -21.06 -44.52 -17.51
N SER A 225 -21.98 -44.68 -16.58
CA SER A 225 -23.28 -44.05 -16.48
C SER A 225 -23.19 -42.57 -16.11
N GLU A 226 -24.02 -41.81 -16.80
CA GLU A 226 -24.41 -40.44 -16.54
C GLU A 226 -25.40 -40.42 -15.37
N GLU A 227 -24.91 -40.55 -14.13
CA GLU A 227 -25.71 -40.36 -12.91
C GLU A 227 -24.79 -39.79 -11.83
N VAL A 228 -24.73 -38.46 -11.68
CA VAL A 228 -24.78 -37.67 -10.42
C VAL A 228 -24.73 -36.19 -10.84
N LEU A 229 -25.84 -35.67 -11.38
CA LEU A 229 -26.06 -34.23 -11.60
C LEU A 229 -27.41 -33.76 -11.04
N GLU A 230 -27.89 -34.39 -9.97
CA GLU A 230 -29.07 -33.93 -9.25
C GLU A 230 -28.90 -34.14 -7.74
N SER A 231 -28.30 -33.16 -7.07
CA SER A 231 -28.66 -32.82 -5.69
C SER A 231 -27.86 -31.59 -5.26
N LEU A 232 -28.52 -30.43 -5.29
CA LEU A 232 -28.37 -29.25 -4.42
C LEU A 232 -28.89 -27.99 -5.16
N VAL A 233 -30.10 -28.11 -5.73
CA VAL A 233 -30.99 -26.98 -5.94
C VAL A 233 -32.11 -27.15 -4.92
N ALA A 234 -31.98 -26.51 -3.77
CA ALA A 234 -33.11 -26.24 -2.88
C ALA A 234 -32.71 -25.21 -1.81
N ASN A 235 -33.43 -24.09 -1.82
CA ASN A 235 -33.80 -23.25 -0.69
C ASN A 235 -32.81 -22.17 -0.22
N GLU A 236 -33.03 -20.93 -0.68
CA GLU A 236 -33.45 -19.81 0.19
C GLU A 236 -33.81 -18.59 -0.67
N GLU A 237 -35.04 -18.58 -1.19
CA GLU A 237 -35.64 -17.37 -1.76
C GLU A 237 -36.16 -16.53 -0.60
N VAL A 238 -35.28 -15.68 -0.05
CA VAL A 238 -35.65 -14.71 0.99
C VAL A 238 -36.34 -13.54 0.28
N ASP A 239 -37.66 -13.52 0.38
CA ASP A 239 -38.54 -12.53 -0.21
C ASP A 239 -38.24 -11.12 0.35
N ALA A 240 -37.68 -10.26 -0.51
CA ALA A 240 -37.24 -8.90 -0.18
C ALA A 240 -38.39 -7.96 0.27
N THR A 241 -39.64 -8.40 0.16
CA THR A 241 -40.81 -7.60 0.51
C THR A 241 -41.01 -7.45 2.02
N THR A 242 -40.55 -8.40 2.84
CA THR A 242 -40.74 -8.35 4.31
C THR A 242 -39.87 -7.26 4.97
N TYR A 243 -38.74 -6.89 4.36
CA TYR A 243 -37.83 -5.88 4.93
C TYR A 243 -38.33 -4.43 4.75
N LEU A 244 -39.13 -4.17 3.71
CA LEU A 244 -39.62 -2.81 3.45
C LEU A 244 -40.78 -2.40 4.36
N GLU A 245 -41.64 -3.34 4.78
CA GLU A 245 -42.74 -3.03 5.71
C GLU A 245 -42.26 -2.71 7.14
N SER A 246 -41.12 -3.27 7.55
CA SER A 246 -40.48 -2.95 8.84
C SER A 246 -39.89 -1.53 8.88
N LEU A 247 -39.42 -1.00 7.74
CA LEU A 247 -38.86 0.36 7.68
C LEU A 247 -39.95 1.45 7.64
N VAL A 248 -41.09 1.17 7.01
CA VAL A 248 -42.20 2.14 6.92
C VAL A 248 -42.88 2.36 8.28
N THR A 249 -43.03 1.31 9.09
CA THR A 249 -43.60 1.43 10.44
C THR A 249 -42.70 2.19 11.41
N LYS A 250 -41.37 2.12 11.23
CA LYS A 250 -40.42 2.84 12.10
C LYS A 250 -40.40 4.35 11.86
N PHE A 251 -40.74 4.81 10.65
CA PHE A 251 -40.74 6.24 10.30
C PHE A 251 -42.00 7.01 10.74
N GLN A 252 -43.10 6.33 11.08
CA GLN A 252 -44.33 6.99 11.52
C GLN A 252 -44.41 7.22 13.03
N SER A 253 -43.46 6.71 13.82
CA SER A 253 -43.48 6.83 15.29
C SER A 253 -42.65 7.99 15.86
N THR A 254 -42.06 8.84 15.02
CA THR A 254 -41.22 9.98 15.45
C THR A 254 -41.75 11.33 14.94
N LYS A 255 -43.05 11.57 15.14
CA LYS A 255 -43.65 12.90 14.98
C LYS A 255 -44.49 13.25 16.19
#